data_AF-A0A0K2RRH2-F1
#
_entry.id   AF-A0A0K2RRH2-F1
#
_cell.length_a   1.000
_cell.length_b   1.000
_cell.length_c   1.000
_cell.angle_alpha   90.00
_cell.angle_beta   90.00
_cell.angle_gamma   90.00
#
_symmetry.space_group_name_H-M   'P 1'
#
loop_
_entity.id
_entity.type
_entity.pdbx_description
1 polymer ?
#
loop_
_entity_poly.entity_id
_entity_poly.type
_entity_poly.pdbx_seq_one_letter_code
_entity_poly.pdbx_strand_id
1 'polypeptide(L)'
;MFPLAETPSKAEVRAEAERRGLSVANKPDSHDICFIPDGDTAGWLAEKIEMTTGDIVDEAGTKVGEHPGANAFTVGQRRGLKLGTPAADGKPRFVLEIRPKENKVVVGPEALLAIDEIRGIKVSWAACPSPRWLPAPSSIAMRRCAPTAIRYPRSPRSSGMSTTPASSARASW
;
A
#
# COMPACT_ATOMS: atom_id res chain seq x y z
N MET A 1 -4.86 -17.63 -24.06
CA MET A 1 -6.28 -17.98 -24.34
C MET A 1 -7.07 -17.73 -23.06
N PHE A 2 -8.19 -17.01 -23.12
CA PHE A 2 -9.10 -16.77 -21.99
C PHE A 2 -10.46 -17.42 -22.30
N PRO A 3 -10.70 -18.68 -21.89
CA PRO A 3 -11.82 -19.49 -22.40
C PRO A 3 -13.22 -18.97 -22.07
N LEU A 4 -13.34 -18.13 -21.05
CA LEU A 4 -14.61 -17.55 -20.58
C LEU A 4 -14.74 -16.06 -20.91
N ALA A 5 -13.83 -15.49 -21.70
CA ALA A 5 -13.79 -14.05 -21.97
C ALA A 5 -15.03 -13.55 -22.73
N GLU A 6 -15.60 -14.39 -23.60
CA GLU A 6 -16.80 -14.06 -24.39
C GLU A 6 -18.10 -14.38 -23.66
N THR A 7 -18.03 -15.07 -22.51
CA THR A 7 -19.22 -15.41 -21.74
C THR A 7 -19.73 -14.17 -21.01
N PRO A 8 -20.97 -13.72 -21.28
CA PRO A 8 -21.45 -12.41 -20.81
C PRO A 8 -21.70 -12.34 -19.31
N SER A 9 -21.84 -13.48 -18.61
CA SER A 9 -22.06 -13.48 -17.17
C SER A 9 -21.51 -14.71 -16.44
N LYS A 10 -21.17 -14.52 -15.16
CA LYS A 10 -20.84 -15.64 -14.25
C LYS A 10 -22.03 -16.59 -14.05
N ALA A 11 -23.26 -16.12 -14.18
CA ALA A 11 -24.45 -16.94 -14.04
C ALA A 11 -24.52 -18.01 -15.13
N GLU A 12 -24.24 -17.64 -16.38
CA GLU A 12 -24.17 -18.58 -17.50
C GLU A 12 -23.04 -19.60 -17.34
N VAL A 13 -21.88 -19.16 -16.85
CA VAL A 13 -20.77 -20.08 -16.53
C VAL A 13 -21.20 -21.11 -15.48
N ARG A 14 -21.93 -20.71 -14.44
CA ARG A 14 -22.44 -21.61 -13.39
C ARG A 14 -23.52 -22.56 -13.92
N ALA A 15 -24.47 -22.07 -14.71
CA ALA A 15 -25.51 -22.90 -15.32
C ALA A 15 -24.91 -23.96 -16.26
N GLU A 16 -23.88 -23.60 -17.03
CA GLU A 16 -23.17 -24.55 -17.88
C GLU A 16 -22.36 -25.57 -17.07
N ALA A 17 -21.75 -25.16 -15.96
CA ALA A 17 -21.07 -26.06 -15.04
C ALA A 17 -22.06 -27.06 -14.39
N GLU A 18 -23.25 -26.61 -14.00
CA GLU A 18 -24.32 -27.46 -13.46
C GLU A 18 -24.83 -28.46 -14.50
N ARG A 19 -25.10 -28.01 -15.73
CA ARG A 19 -25.50 -28.87 -16.86
C ARG A 19 -24.51 -29.99 -17.13
N ARG A 20 -23.21 -29.72 -16.92
CA ARG A 20 -22.12 -30.69 -17.08
C ARG A 20 -21.84 -31.53 -15.83
N GLY A 21 -22.58 -31.34 -14.75
CA GLY A 21 -22.39 -32.07 -13.49
C GLY A 21 -21.10 -31.70 -12.75
N LEU A 22 -20.56 -30.49 -12.96
CA LEU A 22 -19.37 -30.02 -12.26
C LEU A 22 -19.73 -29.58 -10.83
N SER A 23 -19.08 -30.17 -9.83
CA SER A 23 -19.30 -29.89 -8.41
C SER A 23 -19.04 -28.44 -7.98
N VAL A 24 -18.31 -27.68 -8.80
CA VAL A 24 -17.96 -26.28 -8.56
C VAL A 24 -19.05 -25.28 -8.96
N ALA A 25 -20.13 -25.71 -9.63
CA ALA A 25 -21.18 -24.82 -10.13
C ALA A 25 -21.78 -23.92 -9.03
N ASN A 26 -21.96 -24.50 -7.83
CA ASN A 26 -22.55 -23.81 -6.67
C ASN A 26 -21.50 -23.32 -5.66
N LYS A 27 -20.21 -23.51 -5.94
CA LYS A 27 -19.15 -23.04 -5.03
C LYS A 27 -19.15 -21.51 -5.04
N PRO A 28 -19.24 -20.85 -3.87
CA PRO A 28 -19.04 -19.41 -3.78
C PRO A 28 -17.69 -19.01 -4.35
N ASP A 29 -17.62 -17.85 -4.99
CA ASP A 29 -16.33 -17.32 -5.45
C ASP A 29 -15.44 -17.06 -4.23
N SER A 30 -14.14 -17.32 -4.39
CA SER A 30 -13.16 -16.90 -3.38
C SER A 30 -13.20 -15.38 -3.25
N HIS A 31 -13.36 -14.90 -2.02
CA HIS A 31 -13.19 -13.50 -1.64
C HIS A 31 -11.86 -13.39 -0.90
N ASP A 32 -11.17 -12.26 -1.02
CA ASP A 32 -9.84 -12.01 -0.45
C ASP A 32 -8.71 -12.87 -1.05
N ILE A 33 -7.64 -13.09 -0.29
CA ILE A 33 -6.41 -13.72 -0.75
C ILE A 33 -6.64 -15.22 -0.96
N CYS A 34 -6.53 -15.67 -2.22
CA CYS A 34 -6.93 -17.01 -2.67
C CYS A 34 -6.35 -18.21 -1.88
N PHE A 35 -5.21 -18.04 -1.20
CA PHE A 35 -4.52 -19.11 -0.47
C PHE A 35 -4.74 -19.05 1.04
N ILE A 36 -5.51 -18.08 1.55
CA ILE A 36 -5.85 -17.96 2.96
C ILE A 36 -7.29 -18.45 3.13
N PRO A 37 -7.49 -19.71 3.58
CA PRO A 37 -8.81 -20.35 3.56
C PRO A 37 -9.86 -19.66 4.45
N ASP A 38 -9.42 -19.03 5.54
CA ASP A 38 -10.32 -18.45 6.55
C ASP A 38 -10.49 -16.93 6.40
N GLY A 39 -9.86 -16.31 5.39
CA GLY A 39 -9.88 -14.86 5.17
C GLY A 39 -9.07 -14.03 6.19
N ASP A 40 -8.55 -14.65 7.26
CA ASP A 40 -7.74 -13.98 8.27
C ASP A 40 -6.31 -13.72 7.79
N THR A 41 -6.16 -12.66 7.00
CA THR A 41 -4.86 -12.23 6.48
C THR A 41 -3.91 -11.81 7.59
N ALA A 42 -4.42 -11.21 8.68
CA ALA A 42 -3.60 -10.75 9.80
C ALA A 42 -3.07 -11.94 10.62
N GLY A 43 -3.91 -12.92 10.91
CA GLY A 43 -3.51 -14.17 11.56
C GLY A 43 -2.50 -14.95 10.72
N TRP A 44 -2.77 -15.12 9.42
CA TRP A 44 -1.84 -15.78 8.51
C TRP A 44 -0.47 -15.08 8.47
N LEU A 45 -0.45 -13.75 8.49
CA LEU A 45 0.80 -12.98 8.52
C LEU A 45 1.55 -13.20 9.85
N ALA A 46 0.84 -13.21 10.98
CA ALA A 46 1.42 -13.44 12.30
C ALA A 46 2.11 -14.80 12.47
N GLU A 47 1.71 -15.81 11.69
CA GLU A 47 2.40 -17.11 11.65
C GLU A 47 3.74 -17.09 10.88
N LYS A 48 3.95 -16.07 10.03
CA LYS A 48 5.09 -16.01 9.10
C LYS A 48 6.11 -14.94 9.46
N ILE A 49 5.69 -13.89 10.16
CA ILE A 49 6.56 -12.81 10.59
C ILE A 49 6.37 -12.52 12.07
N GLU A 50 7.43 -12.04 12.70
CA GLU A 50 7.34 -11.54 14.07
C GLU A 50 6.44 -10.31 14.12
N MET A 51 5.44 -10.36 15.00
CA MET A 51 4.50 -9.28 15.25
C MET A 51 4.87 -8.61 16.56
N THR A 52 5.39 -7.39 16.48
CA THR A 52 5.78 -6.61 17.65
C THR A 52 4.75 -5.55 17.95
N THR A 53 4.28 -5.50 19.20
CA THR A 53 3.37 -4.45 19.66
C THR A 53 4.02 -3.08 19.51
N GLY A 54 3.26 -2.13 18.96
CA GLY A 54 3.72 -0.77 18.69
C GLY A 54 2.65 0.28 18.98
N ASP A 55 3.05 1.54 18.91
CA ASP A 55 2.18 2.66 19.26
C ASP A 55 1.37 3.15 18.05
N ILE A 56 0.10 3.43 18.29
CA ILE A 56 -0.71 4.24 17.38
C ILE A 56 -0.62 5.69 17.85
N VAL A 57 -0.16 6.58 16.98
CA VAL A 57 0.02 8.01 17.26
C VAL A 57 -0.83 8.87 16.35
N ASP A 58 -1.23 10.05 16.82
CA ASP A 58 -1.85 11.06 15.96
C ASP A 58 -0.83 11.90 15.19
N GLU A 59 -1.29 12.85 14.39
CA GLU A 59 -0.46 13.78 13.62
C GLU A 59 0.47 14.65 14.49
N ALA A 60 0.11 14.87 15.76
CA ALA A 60 0.92 15.60 16.73
C ALA A 60 1.95 14.69 17.44
N GLY A 61 1.94 13.38 17.16
CA GLY A 61 2.77 12.38 17.82
C GLY A 61 2.24 11.93 19.17
N THR A 62 1.02 12.30 19.54
CA THR A 62 0.37 11.87 20.78
C THR A 62 -0.08 10.42 20.63
N LYS A 63 0.25 9.58 21.62
CA LYS A 63 -0.21 8.18 21.64
C LYS A 63 -1.72 8.14 21.87
N VAL A 64 -2.43 7.48 20.96
CA VAL A 64 -3.89 7.29 20.98
C VAL A 64 -4.31 5.82 21.10
N GLY A 65 -3.35 4.89 21.04
CA GLY A 65 -3.59 3.47 21.19
C GLY A 65 -2.34 2.63 20.96
N GLU A 66 -2.54 1.32 20.88
CA GLU A 66 -1.50 0.32 20.59
C GLU A 66 -2.01 -0.64 19.52
N HIS A 67 -1.08 -1.24 18.79
CA HIS A 67 -1.38 -2.21 17.75
C HIS A 67 -0.54 -3.48 17.90
N PRO A 68 -1.02 -4.65 17.44
CA PRO A 68 -0.27 -5.91 17.54
C PRO A 68 0.90 -6.01 16.56
N GLY A 69 0.95 -5.15 15.52
CA GLY A 69 2.08 -5.06 14.61
C GLY A 69 1.76 -4.16 13.41
N ALA A 70 2.72 -3.31 13.01
CA ALA A 70 2.51 -2.30 11.98
C ALA A 70 2.15 -2.89 10.59
N ASN A 71 2.59 -4.13 10.33
CA ASN A 71 2.35 -4.84 9.06
C ASN A 71 0.89 -5.28 8.86
N ALA A 72 0.06 -5.27 9.90
CA ALA A 72 -1.36 -5.63 9.82
C ALA A 72 -2.25 -4.45 9.36
N PHE A 73 -1.66 -3.29 9.09
CA PHE A 73 -2.39 -2.08 8.72
C PHE A 73 -2.17 -1.71 7.26
N THR A 74 -3.14 -0.99 6.70
CA THR A 74 -3.05 -0.39 5.36
C THR A 74 -3.40 1.08 5.45
N VAL A 75 -2.68 1.93 4.69
CA VAL A 75 -3.01 3.36 4.59
C VAL A 75 -4.45 3.52 4.07
N GLY A 76 -5.23 4.41 4.70
CA GLY A 76 -6.66 4.60 4.45
C GLY A 76 -7.59 3.69 5.27
N GLN A 77 -7.05 2.76 6.04
CA GLN A 77 -7.87 1.88 6.89
C GLN A 77 -8.57 2.67 8.01
N ARG A 78 -9.91 2.48 8.10
CA ARG A 78 -10.75 3.03 9.19
C ARG A 78 -11.08 2.02 10.28
N ARG A 79 -11.40 0.78 9.89
CA ARG A 79 -11.86 -0.28 10.79
C ARG A 79 -10.68 -1.01 11.42
N GLY A 80 -10.89 -1.61 12.60
CA GLY A 80 -9.87 -2.46 13.24
C GLY A 80 -8.75 -1.72 13.97
N LEU A 81 -8.81 -0.38 14.07
CA LEU A 81 -7.81 0.41 14.81
C LEU A 81 -7.94 0.29 16.34
N LYS A 82 -9.10 -0.14 16.85
CA LYS A 82 -9.40 -0.34 18.28
C LYS A 82 -8.85 0.80 19.18
N LEU A 83 -9.02 2.05 18.74
CA LEU A 83 -8.55 3.22 19.47
C LEU A 83 -9.38 3.37 20.75
N GLY A 84 -8.73 3.30 21.91
CA GLY A 84 -9.37 3.46 23.22
C GLY A 84 -9.74 4.92 23.53
N THR A 85 -9.17 5.86 22.78
CA THR A 85 -9.40 7.30 22.96
C THR A 85 -10.14 7.88 21.76
N PRO A 86 -11.38 8.38 21.93
CA PRO A 86 -12.09 9.09 20.88
C PRO A 86 -11.28 10.27 20.34
N ALA A 87 -11.56 10.68 19.11
CA ALA A 87 -11.02 11.93 18.61
C ALA A 87 -11.66 13.11 19.33
N ALA A 88 -10.91 14.20 19.51
CA ALA A 88 -11.41 15.42 20.17
C ALA A 88 -12.62 16.01 19.43
N ASP A 89 -12.71 15.78 18.11
CA ASP A 89 -13.82 16.18 17.25
C ASP A 89 -14.91 15.10 17.09
N GLY A 90 -14.75 13.94 17.75
CA GLY A 90 -15.67 12.81 17.68
C GLY A 90 -15.70 12.06 16.33
N LYS A 91 -14.85 12.44 15.37
CA LYS A 91 -14.85 11.85 14.02
C LYS A 91 -14.02 10.56 13.98
N PRO A 92 -14.30 9.66 13.02
CA PRO A 92 -13.47 8.49 12.81
C PRO A 92 -12.06 8.89 12.36
N ARG A 93 -11.07 8.13 12.83
CA ARG A 93 -9.68 8.24 12.37
C ARG A 93 -9.37 7.17 11.33
N PHE A 94 -8.40 7.50 10.49
CA PHE A 94 -7.91 6.67 9.40
C PHE A 94 -6.39 6.55 9.52
N VAL A 95 -5.83 5.43 9.06
CA VAL A 95 -4.36 5.27 8.96
C VAL A 95 -3.82 6.20 7.88
N LEU A 96 -3.03 7.19 8.27
CA LEU A 96 -2.38 8.12 7.34
C LEU A 96 -1.04 7.58 6.85
N GLU A 97 -0.29 6.96 7.76
CA GLU A 97 1.07 6.52 7.51
C GLU A 97 1.39 5.29 8.37
N ILE A 98 2.24 4.42 7.86
CA ILE A 98 2.80 3.28 8.59
C ILE A 98 4.31 3.50 8.63
N ARG A 99 4.90 3.47 9.83
CA ARG A 99 6.34 3.63 10.05
C ARG A 99 6.93 2.35 10.64
N PRO A 100 7.26 1.34 9.81
CA PRO A 100 7.73 0.05 10.31
C PRO A 100 9.03 0.14 11.11
N LYS A 101 9.95 1.06 10.74
CA LYS A 101 11.23 1.24 11.44
C LYS A 101 11.07 1.73 12.88
N GLU A 102 10.03 2.53 13.13
CA GLU A 102 9.71 3.05 14.47
C GLU A 102 8.68 2.16 15.18
N ASN A 103 8.15 1.15 14.49
CA ASN A 103 6.99 0.36 14.89
C ASN A 103 5.79 1.23 15.32
N LYS A 104 5.45 2.21 14.46
CA LYS A 104 4.33 3.13 14.70
C LYS A 104 3.35 3.15 13.54
N VAL A 105 2.08 3.38 13.87
CA VAL A 105 1.01 3.68 12.91
C VAL A 105 0.49 5.07 13.21
N VAL A 106 0.49 5.94 12.20
CA VAL A 106 -0.02 7.32 12.32
C VAL A 106 -1.46 7.35 11.87
N VAL A 107 -2.34 7.92 12.68
CA VAL A 107 -3.76 8.05 12.39
C VAL A 107 -4.21 9.50 12.43
N GLY A 108 -5.25 9.84 11.68
CA GLY A 108 -5.82 11.19 11.68
C GLY A 108 -7.10 11.29 10.86
N PRO A 109 -7.57 12.51 10.58
CA PRO A 109 -8.81 12.73 9.83
C PRO A 109 -8.67 12.36 8.35
N GLU A 110 -9.79 11.98 7.72
CA GLU A 110 -9.87 11.59 6.31
C GLU A 110 -9.28 12.64 5.35
N ALA A 111 -9.44 13.92 5.67
CA ALA A 111 -8.97 15.03 4.84
C ALA A 111 -7.45 14.99 4.59
N LEU A 112 -6.67 14.30 5.43
CA LEU A 112 -5.22 14.17 5.28
C LEU A 112 -4.80 12.96 4.42
N LEU A 113 -5.74 12.14 3.93
CA LEU A 113 -5.44 11.03 3.02
C LEU A 113 -5.26 11.46 1.56
N ALA A 114 -5.68 12.68 1.22
CA ALA A 114 -5.61 13.18 -0.14
C ALA A 114 -4.15 13.40 -0.57
N ILE A 115 -3.80 12.93 -1.77
CA ILE A 115 -2.48 13.10 -2.39
C ILE A 115 -2.64 13.53 -3.85
N ASP A 116 -1.68 14.29 -4.36
CA ASP A 116 -1.68 14.78 -5.74
C ASP A 116 -0.81 13.93 -6.69
N GLU A 117 0.11 13.12 -6.16
CA GLU A 117 1.12 12.40 -6.95
C GLU A 117 1.34 10.97 -6.41
N ILE A 118 1.49 10.01 -7.33
CA ILE A 118 1.89 8.62 -7.03
C ILE A 118 3.10 8.26 -7.89
N ARG A 119 4.07 7.55 -7.30
CA ARG A 119 5.28 7.07 -8.00
C ARG A 119 5.31 5.54 -8.01
N GLY A 120 5.54 4.96 -9.19
CA GLY A 120 5.67 3.52 -9.40
C GLY A 120 7.06 3.14 -9.94
N ILE A 121 7.64 2.04 -9.44
CA ILE A 121 9.01 1.61 -9.80
C ILE A 121 9.00 0.58 -10.93
N LYS A 122 8.03 -0.35 -10.93
CA LYS A 122 7.95 -1.46 -11.88
C LYS A 122 6.65 -1.39 -12.68
N VAL A 123 6.63 -0.52 -13.67
CA VAL A 123 5.47 -0.34 -14.56
C VAL A 123 5.48 -1.42 -15.63
N SER A 124 4.36 -2.14 -15.77
CA SER A 124 4.11 -3.12 -16.82
C SER A 124 2.93 -2.68 -17.68
N TRP A 125 3.06 -2.79 -18.99
CA TRP A 125 2.00 -2.44 -19.94
C TRP A 125 1.62 -3.69 -20.72
N ALA A 126 0.32 -4.00 -20.79
CA ALA A 126 -0.19 -5.15 -21.55
C ALA A 126 -0.01 -4.99 -23.08
N ALA A 127 0.17 -3.75 -23.55
CA ALA A 127 0.48 -3.39 -24.93
C ALA A 127 1.56 -2.31 -24.97
N CYS A 128 2.16 -2.07 -26.13
CA CYS A 128 3.13 -0.97 -26.29
C CYS A 128 2.41 0.38 -26.06
N PRO A 129 2.78 1.18 -25.05
CA PRO A 129 2.15 2.47 -24.84
C PRO A 129 2.48 3.40 -26.00
N SER A 130 1.45 3.94 -26.67
CA SER A 130 1.66 4.90 -27.75
C SER A 130 2.36 6.16 -27.21
N PRO A 131 3.28 6.80 -27.96
CA PRO A 131 3.98 8.00 -27.51
C PRO A 131 3.09 9.22 -27.24
N ARG A 132 1.79 9.15 -27.60
CA ARG A 132 0.78 10.19 -27.37
C ARG A 132 0.27 10.26 -25.92
N TRP A 133 0.68 9.34 -25.05
CA TRP A 133 0.25 9.24 -23.65
C TRP A 133 1.20 9.94 -22.64
N LEU A 134 1.93 10.97 -23.06
CA LEU A 134 2.61 11.88 -22.13
C LEU A 134 1.62 12.97 -21.68
N PRO A 135 1.33 13.13 -20.38
CA PRO A 135 0.18 13.89 -19.94
C PRO A 135 0.35 15.41 -19.97
N ALA A 136 -0.77 16.08 -20.23
CA ALA A 136 -1.06 17.47 -19.89
C ALA A 136 -1.09 17.66 -18.36
N PRO A 137 -0.91 18.90 -17.84
CA PRO A 137 -0.51 19.17 -16.44
C PRO A 137 -1.48 18.76 -15.31
N SER A 138 -2.62 18.14 -15.60
CA SER A 138 -3.61 17.72 -14.60
C SER A 138 -3.78 16.19 -14.49
N SER A 139 -2.84 15.41 -15.03
CA SER A 139 -2.88 13.95 -14.94
C SER A 139 -1.53 13.38 -14.53
N ILE A 140 -1.56 12.41 -13.61
CA ILE A 140 -0.40 11.73 -13.01
C ILE A 140 0.63 11.39 -14.11
N ALA A 141 1.75 12.12 -14.09
CA ALA A 141 2.79 12.05 -15.10
C ALA A 141 3.78 10.93 -14.81
N MET A 142 3.50 9.73 -15.33
CA MET A 142 4.45 8.61 -15.28
C MET A 142 5.42 8.70 -16.46
N ARG A 143 6.59 9.31 -16.24
CA ARG A 143 7.65 9.48 -17.26
C ARG A 143 8.64 8.30 -17.22
N ARG A 144 8.82 7.58 -18.34
CA ARG A 144 10.00 6.73 -18.69
C ARG A 144 10.89 7.53 -19.65
N CYS A 145 12.21 7.37 -19.83
CA CYS A 145 13.13 6.26 -19.67
C CYS A 145 14.58 6.82 -19.54
N ALA A 146 15.29 6.50 -18.45
CA ALA A 146 16.76 6.41 -18.29
C ALA A 146 17.06 6.29 -16.77
N PRO A 147 18.15 5.64 -16.33
CA PRO A 147 18.57 5.71 -14.93
C PRO A 147 19.18 7.09 -14.69
N THR A 148 18.34 8.11 -14.59
CA THR A 148 18.80 9.45 -14.24
C THR A 148 18.60 9.62 -12.75
N ALA A 149 19.70 9.63 -12.02
CA ALA A 149 19.73 10.10 -10.64
C ALA A 149 19.18 11.53 -10.61
N ILE A 150 18.05 11.78 -9.93
CA ILE A 150 17.49 13.13 -9.85
C ILE A 150 17.05 13.48 -8.43
N ARG A 151 17.91 14.33 -7.85
CA ARG A 151 17.74 15.40 -6.86
C ARG A 151 16.68 15.26 -5.78
N TYR A 152 17.18 15.20 -4.55
CA TYR A 152 16.47 15.64 -3.35
C TYR A 152 16.22 17.15 -3.36
N PRO A 153 15.11 17.64 -2.75
CA PRO A 153 14.96 19.05 -2.44
C PRO A 153 16.14 19.51 -1.59
N ARG A 154 16.69 20.69 -1.92
CA ARG A 154 17.76 21.31 -1.12
C ARG A 154 17.29 21.42 0.33
N SER A 155 18.02 20.82 1.26
CA SER A 155 17.94 21.27 2.64
C SER A 155 18.36 22.75 2.68
N PRO A 156 17.71 23.59 3.51
CA PRO A 156 18.25 24.90 3.78
C PRO A 156 19.63 24.72 4.43
N ARG A 157 20.69 25.15 3.74
CA ARG A 157 22.03 25.20 4.31
C ARG A 157 21.99 26.21 5.46
N SER A 158 22.19 25.74 6.68
CA SER A 158 22.83 26.57 7.69
C SER A 158 24.28 26.83 7.23
N SER A 159 24.63 28.10 7.15
CA SER A 159 25.96 28.59 6.83
C SER A 159 26.96 28.16 7.92
N GLY A 160 27.96 27.36 7.55
CA GLY A 160 29.10 27.02 8.40
C GLY A 160 30.18 26.27 7.60
N MET A 161 31.16 27.01 7.11
CA MET A 161 32.37 26.52 6.44
C MET A 161 33.23 25.63 7.35
N SER A 162 33.77 24.53 6.84
CA SER A 162 35.22 24.37 6.61
C SER A 162 35.52 23.06 5.89
N THR A 163 36.52 23.10 5.03
CA THR A 163 36.91 22.11 4.01
C THR A 163 38.12 21.29 4.45
N THR A 164 38.07 19.96 4.30
CA THR A 164 39.26 19.10 4.13
C THR A 164 38.90 17.84 3.33
N PRO A 165 39.69 17.38 2.35
CA PRO A 165 39.28 16.30 1.43
C PRO A 165 39.60 14.88 1.92
N ALA A 166 38.97 13.92 1.24
CA ALA A 166 38.78 12.51 1.57
C ALA A 166 40.04 11.62 1.49
N SER A 167 40.04 10.52 2.26
CA SER A 167 40.84 9.32 1.99
C SER A 167 39.93 8.11 1.74
N SER A 168 40.30 7.35 0.72
CA SER A 168 39.58 6.22 0.13
C SER A 168 39.71 4.92 0.93
N ALA A 169 38.63 4.14 1.05
CA ALA A 169 38.73 2.69 1.27
C ALA A 169 37.56 1.95 0.60
N ARG A 170 37.92 0.99 -0.25
CA ARG A 170 37.04 0.00 -0.90
C ARG A 170 36.68 -1.10 0.12
N ALA A 171 35.49 -1.68 0.00
CA ALA A 171 35.21 -2.99 0.57
C ALA A 171 34.56 -3.88 -0.50
N SER A 172 35.24 -4.99 -0.75
CA SER A 172 34.77 -6.17 -1.47
C SER A 172 33.76 -6.94 -0.61
N TRP A 173 32.91 -7.72 -1.27
CA TRP A 173 31.88 -8.61 -0.72
C TRP A 173 32.42 -9.60 0.32
#